data_AF-A0A5J4TRQ0-F1
#
_entry.id   AF-A0A5J4TRQ0-F1
#
_cell.length_a   1.000
_cell.length_b   1.000
_cell.length_c   1.000
_cell.angle_alpha   90.00
_cell.angle_beta   90.00
_cell.angle_gamma   90.00
#
_symmetry.space_group_name_H-M   'P 1'
#
loop_
_entity.id
_entity.type
_entity.pdbx_description
1 polymer ?
#
loop_
_entity_poly.entity_id
_entity_poly.type
_entity_poly.pdbx_seq_one_letter_code
_entity_poly.pdbx_strand_id
1 'polypeptide(L)'
;MEFVEFAGNEANMDIQILGNLEKASNIVNQSLPELVNEFILRGRRIREIRKLLMNQKMNEIIKQKTKDIHNKQREQINKQTKTVNNNVSPRAVIIPLNSADNALLICSHRYHSLSHQLDQSISSSQQQQQQSISQSDPFSSPCSRVFITNKLISKYFSSSEGPLFSIVRGKGAAYGASLQPDSKQGLMELTLNDCNNVALAYSLAREAVLGEGADLEKEKKLDKLSKTTLIRARSSFIFGLLQDEFTPLTALNSRGSNISRWGEYGNRNDFTQKLIADINSITEAELMHAYEEFVVPVFNADTQTITIVSPAAKVDETIREFKDQFGIELTKIESVDEL
;
A
#
# COMPACT_ATOMS: atom_id res chain seq x y z
N MET A 1 4.43 22.47 -108.85
CA MET A 1 5.13 23.03 -107.67
C MET A 1 4.23 23.08 -106.43
N GLU A 2 2.92 22.80 -106.52
CA GLU A 2 1.99 22.89 -105.37
C GLU A 2 1.79 21.59 -104.58
N PHE A 3 2.24 20.43 -105.06
CA PHE A 3 2.10 19.16 -104.30
C PHE A 3 3.13 18.96 -103.19
N VAL A 4 4.20 19.77 -103.15
CA VAL A 4 5.28 19.63 -102.16
C VAL A 4 5.02 20.49 -100.90
N GLU A 5 4.26 21.57 -101.01
CA GLU A 5 3.94 22.43 -99.84
C GLU A 5 2.81 21.85 -98.96
N PHE A 6 1.88 21.08 -99.52
CA PHE A 6 0.77 20.50 -98.74
C PHE A 6 1.26 19.38 -97.80
N ALA A 7 2.16 18.52 -98.27
CA ALA A 7 2.76 17.45 -97.46
C ALA A 7 3.66 17.98 -96.33
N GLY A 8 4.28 19.15 -96.52
CA GLY A 8 5.11 19.79 -95.49
C GLY A 8 4.31 20.36 -94.31
N ASN A 9 3.09 20.84 -94.55
CA ASN A 9 2.24 21.41 -93.50
C ASN A 9 1.51 20.36 -92.66
N GLU A 10 1.07 19.24 -93.25
CA GLU A 10 0.51 18.12 -92.46
C GLU A 10 1.57 17.48 -91.56
N ALA A 11 2.80 17.28 -92.08
CA ALA A 11 3.90 16.75 -91.30
C ALA A 11 4.29 17.65 -90.11
N ASN A 12 4.23 18.98 -90.28
CA ASN A 12 4.56 19.92 -89.20
C ASN A 12 3.46 19.98 -88.12
N MET A 13 2.20 19.83 -88.52
CA MET A 13 1.07 19.79 -87.59
C MET A 13 1.08 18.50 -86.76
N ASP A 14 1.40 17.36 -87.38
CA ASP A 14 1.56 16.08 -86.68
C ASP A 14 2.74 16.11 -85.69
N ILE A 15 3.86 16.75 -86.02
CA ILE A 15 4.99 16.92 -85.10
C ILE A 15 4.61 17.79 -83.89
N GLN A 16 3.83 18.87 -84.08
CA GLN A 16 3.35 19.69 -82.97
C GLN A 16 2.36 18.95 -82.07
N ILE A 17 1.45 18.15 -82.64
CA ILE A 17 0.49 17.36 -81.88
C ILE A 17 1.23 16.29 -81.05
N LEU A 18 2.20 15.59 -81.65
CA LEU A 18 3.02 14.60 -80.95
C LEU A 18 3.84 15.24 -79.81
N GLY A 19 4.45 16.41 -80.04
CA GLY A 19 5.19 17.13 -79.00
C GLY A 19 4.29 17.62 -77.84
N ASN A 20 3.04 17.99 -78.12
CA ASN A 20 2.08 18.37 -77.08
C ASN A 20 1.55 17.15 -76.30
N LEU A 21 1.34 16.01 -76.95
CA LEU A 21 0.96 14.76 -76.30
C LEU A 21 2.09 14.22 -75.40
N GLU A 22 3.35 14.34 -75.83
CA GLU A 22 4.50 13.92 -75.02
C GLU A 22 4.68 14.81 -73.78
N LYS A 23 4.48 16.13 -73.92
CA LYS A 23 4.46 17.07 -72.78
C LYS A 23 3.31 16.76 -71.82
N ALA A 24 2.11 16.48 -72.32
CA ALA A 24 0.97 16.10 -71.48
C ALA A 24 1.20 14.76 -70.76
N SER A 25 1.76 13.77 -71.45
CA SER A 25 2.16 12.48 -70.87
C SER A 25 3.20 12.65 -69.77
N ASN A 26 4.22 13.48 -69.99
CA ASN A 26 5.24 13.77 -68.97
C ASN A 26 4.67 14.48 -67.74
N ILE A 27 3.76 15.45 -67.93
CA ILE A 27 3.09 16.12 -66.79
C ILE A 27 2.25 15.13 -65.99
N VAL A 28 1.48 14.26 -66.66
CA VAL A 28 0.71 13.21 -65.98
C VAL A 28 1.63 12.25 -65.24
N ASN A 29 2.71 11.77 -65.87
CA ASN A 29 3.63 10.82 -65.26
C ASN A 29 4.44 11.41 -64.09
N GLN A 30 4.70 12.71 -64.09
CA GLN A 30 5.36 13.39 -62.96
C GLN A 30 4.38 13.66 -61.80
N SER A 31 3.12 13.99 -62.11
CA SER A 31 2.13 14.39 -61.09
C SER A 31 1.38 13.21 -60.46
N LEU A 32 1.25 12.09 -61.19
CA LEU A 32 0.49 10.92 -60.74
C LEU A 32 1.09 10.23 -59.49
N PRO A 33 2.42 10.06 -59.36
CA PRO A 33 3.01 9.49 -58.14
C PRO A 33 2.76 10.35 -56.89
N GLU A 34 2.75 11.67 -57.02
CA GLU A 34 2.46 12.60 -55.91
C GLU A 34 1.00 12.49 -55.47
N LEU A 35 0.05 12.48 -56.42
CA LEU A 35 -1.38 12.27 -56.15
C LEU A 35 -1.66 10.91 -55.51
N VAL A 36 -1.01 9.84 -55.99
CA VAL A 36 -1.13 8.50 -55.41
C VAL A 36 -0.58 8.46 -53.98
N ASN A 37 0.58 9.09 -53.73
CA ASN A 37 1.14 9.19 -52.38
C ASN A 37 0.25 10.01 -51.44
N GLU A 38 -0.33 11.10 -51.92
CA GLU A 38 -1.25 11.91 -51.12
C GLU A 38 -2.51 11.11 -50.75
N PHE A 39 -3.07 10.34 -51.69
CA PHE A 39 -4.23 9.48 -51.45
C PHE A 39 -3.92 8.38 -50.43
N ILE A 40 -2.75 7.74 -50.53
CA ILE A 40 -2.28 6.73 -49.57
C ILE A 40 -2.12 7.35 -48.17
N LEU A 41 -1.53 8.55 -48.07
CA LEU A 41 -1.35 9.27 -46.80
C LEU A 41 -2.69 9.66 -46.17
N ARG A 42 -3.65 10.15 -46.96
CA ARG A 42 -5.02 10.42 -46.50
C ARG A 42 -5.70 9.14 -45.99
N GLY A 43 -5.58 8.03 -46.70
CA GLY A 43 -6.11 6.73 -46.28
C GLY A 43 -5.47 6.20 -44.98
N ARG A 44 -4.18 6.49 -44.73
CA ARG A 44 -3.53 6.19 -43.44
C ARG A 44 -4.04 7.07 -42.31
N ARG A 45 -4.17 8.39 -42.53
CA ARG A 45 -4.72 9.34 -41.53
C ARG A 45 -6.14 8.98 -41.11
N ILE A 46 -7.01 8.62 -42.07
CA ILE A 46 -8.40 8.22 -41.77
C ILE A 46 -8.43 6.95 -40.91
N ARG A 47 -7.55 5.98 -41.17
CA ARG A 47 -7.45 4.75 -40.34
C ARG A 47 -7.00 5.06 -38.92
N GLU A 48 -6.02 5.94 -38.73
CA GLU A 48 -5.56 6.34 -37.39
C GLU A 48 -6.62 7.13 -36.62
N ILE A 49 -7.32 8.06 -37.27
CA ILE A 49 -8.46 8.78 -36.66
C ILE A 49 -9.55 7.80 -36.22
N ARG A 50 -9.87 6.79 -37.04
CA ARG A 50 -10.86 5.75 -36.69
C ARG A 50 -10.43 4.92 -35.48
N LYS A 51 -9.15 4.57 -35.37
CA LYS A 51 -8.60 3.87 -34.17
C LYS A 51 -8.75 4.73 -32.91
N LEU A 52 -8.41 6.02 -32.99
CA LEU A 52 -8.52 6.94 -31.86
C LEU A 52 -9.98 7.11 -31.40
N LEU A 53 -10.92 7.25 -32.35
CA LEU A 53 -12.36 7.33 -32.06
C LEU A 53 -12.90 6.04 -31.44
N MET A 54 -12.47 4.86 -31.91
CA MET A 54 -12.83 3.57 -31.30
C MET A 54 -12.29 3.45 -29.87
N ASN A 55 -11.04 3.87 -29.63
CA ASN A 55 -10.44 3.87 -28.30
C ASN A 55 -11.17 4.81 -27.33
N GLN A 56 -11.56 6.00 -27.78
CA GLN A 56 -12.37 6.92 -26.97
C GLN A 56 -13.72 6.34 -26.59
N LYS A 57 -14.45 5.75 -27.56
CA LYS A 57 -15.73 5.09 -27.28
C LYS A 57 -15.58 3.90 -26.34
N MET A 58 -14.54 3.08 -26.51
CA MET A 58 -14.24 1.98 -25.59
C MET A 58 -13.95 2.48 -24.18
N ASN A 59 -13.17 3.55 -24.02
CA ASN A 59 -12.86 4.12 -22.72
C ASN A 59 -14.12 4.64 -21.99
N GLU A 60 -15.06 5.26 -22.71
CA GLU A 60 -16.34 5.69 -22.12
C GLU A 60 -17.21 4.50 -21.70
N ILE A 61 -17.26 3.43 -22.50
CA ILE A 61 -17.97 2.19 -22.12
C ILE A 61 -17.36 1.56 -20.87
N ILE A 62 -16.02 1.53 -20.78
CA ILE A 62 -15.30 1.01 -19.62
C ILE A 62 -15.64 1.85 -18.37
N LYS A 63 -15.57 3.18 -18.46
CA LYS A 63 -15.94 4.08 -17.34
C LYS A 63 -17.37 3.83 -16.86
N GLN A 64 -18.32 3.69 -17.78
CA GLN A 64 -19.71 3.45 -17.42
C GLN A 64 -19.89 2.10 -16.73
N LYS A 65 -19.30 1.02 -17.26
CA LYS A 65 -19.36 -0.31 -16.64
C LYS A 65 -18.71 -0.32 -15.25
N THR A 66 -17.57 0.35 -15.08
CA THR A 66 -16.92 0.46 -13.77
C THR A 66 -17.80 1.19 -12.75
N LYS A 67 -18.47 2.27 -13.17
CA LYS A 67 -19.44 2.99 -12.33
C LYS A 67 -20.61 2.10 -11.91
N ASP A 68 -21.15 1.31 -12.83
CA ASP A 68 -22.26 0.39 -12.55
C ASP A 68 -21.85 -0.73 -11.59
N ILE A 69 -20.62 -1.26 -11.74
CA ILE A 69 -20.06 -2.27 -10.82
C ILE A 69 -19.92 -1.69 -9.40
N HIS A 70 -19.34 -0.50 -9.26
CA HIS A 70 -19.21 0.15 -7.96
C HIS A 70 -20.57 0.43 -7.29
N ASN A 71 -21.57 0.87 -8.05
CA ASN A 71 -22.90 1.08 -7.51
C ASN A 71 -23.53 -0.23 -7.01
N LYS A 72 -23.43 -1.32 -7.79
CA LYS A 72 -23.91 -2.64 -7.37
C LYS A 72 -23.20 -3.15 -6.12
N GLN A 73 -21.88 -2.97 -6.03
CA GLN A 73 -21.12 -3.31 -4.82
C GLN A 73 -21.57 -2.50 -3.61
N ARG A 74 -21.78 -1.19 -3.78
CA ARG A 74 -22.27 -0.30 -2.70
C ARG A 74 -23.66 -0.70 -2.21
N GLU A 75 -24.56 -1.08 -3.12
CA GLU A 75 -25.88 -1.60 -2.75
C GLU A 75 -25.81 -2.93 -2.00
N GLN A 76 -24.92 -3.84 -2.41
CA GLN A 76 -24.69 -5.11 -1.71
C GLN A 76 -24.13 -4.89 -0.31
N ILE A 77 -23.13 -4.00 -0.18
CA ILE A 77 -22.58 -3.60 1.12
C ILE A 77 -23.69 -3.02 1.99
N ASN A 78 -24.45 -2.05 1.50
CA ASN A 78 -25.55 -1.43 2.27
C ASN A 78 -26.62 -2.45 2.70
N LYS A 79 -26.95 -3.44 1.86
CA LYS A 79 -27.86 -4.53 2.22
C LYS A 79 -27.26 -5.42 3.31
N GLN A 80 -25.98 -5.78 3.21
CA GLN A 80 -25.29 -6.56 4.23
C GLN A 80 -25.18 -5.79 5.56
N THR A 81 -24.83 -4.50 5.53
CA THR A 81 -24.74 -3.65 6.72
C THR A 81 -26.09 -3.51 7.43
N LYS A 82 -27.20 -3.37 6.69
CA LYS A 82 -28.56 -3.32 7.28
C LYS A 82 -28.96 -4.64 7.95
N THR A 83 -28.57 -5.79 7.40
CA THR A 83 -28.88 -7.09 8.00
C THR A 83 -28.00 -7.38 9.22
N VAL A 84 -26.75 -6.91 9.24
CA VAL A 84 -25.82 -7.09 10.37
C VAL A 84 -26.18 -6.19 11.56
N ASN A 85 -26.66 -4.96 11.33
CA ASN A 85 -26.98 -4.03 12.43
C ASN A 85 -28.16 -4.46 13.31
N ASN A 86 -29.01 -5.40 12.87
CA ASN A 86 -30.17 -5.86 13.64
C ASN A 86 -29.87 -7.06 14.56
N ASN A 87 -28.64 -7.60 14.56
CA ASN A 87 -28.32 -8.85 15.28
C ASN A 87 -26.99 -8.84 16.06
N VAL A 88 -26.34 -7.69 16.26
CA VAL A 88 -25.07 -7.65 16.99
C VAL A 88 -25.30 -7.13 18.41
N SER A 89 -25.15 -8.04 19.38
CA SER A 89 -25.04 -7.75 20.82
C SER A 89 -24.07 -6.59 21.08
N PRO A 90 -24.28 -5.83 22.18
CA PRO A 90 -23.45 -4.68 22.52
C PRO A 90 -21.97 -5.06 22.51
N ARG A 91 -21.16 -4.15 21.96
CA ARG A 91 -19.73 -4.32 21.71
C ARG A 91 -19.01 -3.51 22.76
N ALA A 92 -18.18 -4.12 23.59
CA ALA A 92 -17.38 -3.35 24.53
C ALA A 92 -15.98 -3.17 23.97
N VAL A 93 -15.50 -1.93 24.05
CA VAL A 93 -14.09 -1.61 23.88
C VAL A 93 -13.47 -1.62 25.26
N ILE A 94 -12.28 -2.19 25.38
CA ILE A 94 -11.59 -2.25 26.67
C ILE A 94 -10.28 -1.47 26.53
N ILE A 95 -10.07 -0.48 27.41
CA ILE A 95 -8.89 0.41 27.37
C ILE A 95 -8.27 0.50 28.77
N PRO A 96 -6.93 0.53 28.92
CA PRO A 96 -6.29 0.78 30.19
C PRO A 96 -6.44 2.25 30.64
N LEU A 97 -6.33 2.48 31.95
CA LEU A 97 -6.45 3.80 32.57
C LEU A 97 -5.31 4.78 32.25
N ASN A 98 -4.18 4.30 31.69
CA ASN A 98 -3.01 5.13 31.40
C ASN A 98 -2.73 5.13 29.90
N SER A 99 -2.83 6.29 29.26
CA SER A 99 -2.39 6.52 27.88
C SER A 99 -0.87 6.68 27.86
N ALA A 100 -0.16 5.76 27.20
CA ALA A 100 1.28 5.85 27.03
C ALA A 100 1.68 5.63 25.56
N ASP A 101 2.96 5.93 25.28
CA ASP A 101 3.57 6.07 23.94
C ASP A 101 3.69 4.77 23.11
N ASN A 102 3.07 3.66 23.50
CA ASN A 102 3.00 2.47 22.65
C ASN A 102 1.57 1.96 22.56
N ALA A 103 1.12 1.54 21.38
CA ALA A 103 -0.23 1.08 21.16
C ALA A 103 -0.25 -0.43 20.88
N LEU A 104 -1.21 -1.14 21.48
CA LEU A 104 -1.46 -2.54 21.26
C LEU A 104 -2.95 -2.70 20.94
N LEU A 105 -3.27 -3.14 19.73
CA LEU A 105 -4.63 -3.43 19.33
C LEU A 105 -4.85 -4.95 19.30
N ILE A 106 -5.83 -5.42 20.05
CA ILE A 106 -6.24 -6.82 20.04
C ILE A 106 -7.69 -6.93 19.60
N CYS A 107 -7.91 -7.56 18.45
CA CYS A 107 -9.23 -7.78 17.88
C CYS A 107 -9.65 -9.26 18.02
N SER A 108 -10.72 -9.48 18.77
CA SER A 108 -11.45 -10.75 18.75
C SER A 108 -12.22 -10.92 17.44
N HIS A 109 -12.53 -12.17 17.12
CA HIS A 109 -13.14 -12.68 15.88
C HIS A 109 -14.20 -11.78 15.19
N ARG A 110 -14.10 -11.62 13.85
CA ARG A 110 -15.13 -11.00 12.96
C ARG A 110 -15.40 -9.49 13.12
N TYR A 111 -14.44 -8.70 13.58
CA TYR A 111 -14.64 -7.25 13.79
C TYR A 111 -13.72 -6.32 12.98
N HIS A 112 -13.29 -6.73 11.79
CA HIS A 112 -12.39 -5.94 10.92
C HIS A 112 -12.85 -4.51 10.62
N SER A 113 -14.16 -4.24 10.54
CA SER A 113 -14.66 -2.88 10.28
C SER A 113 -14.56 -1.99 11.52
N LEU A 114 -14.70 -2.56 12.72
CA LEU A 114 -14.60 -1.81 13.98
C LEU A 114 -13.16 -1.58 14.37
N SER A 115 -12.28 -2.56 14.15
CA SER A 115 -10.83 -2.35 14.35
C SER A 115 -10.39 -1.14 13.55
N HIS A 116 -10.79 -1.08 12.28
CA HIS A 116 -10.43 0.03 11.40
C HIS A 116 -11.07 1.38 11.80
N GLN A 117 -12.24 1.37 12.44
CA GLN A 117 -12.89 2.57 12.99
C GLN A 117 -12.26 3.02 14.32
N LEU A 118 -11.88 2.08 15.18
CA LEU A 118 -11.12 2.33 16.41
C LEU A 118 -9.73 2.85 16.10
N ASP A 119 -9.03 2.26 15.14
CA ASP A 119 -7.73 2.75 14.66
C ASP A 119 -7.83 4.20 14.20
N GLN A 120 -8.91 4.53 13.46
CA GLN A 120 -9.19 5.90 13.02
C GLN A 120 -9.54 6.83 14.18
N SER A 121 -10.33 6.36 15.16
CA SER A 121 -10.78 7.16 16.30
C SER A 121 -9.65 7.42 17.28
N ILE A 122 -8.90 6.39 17.67
CA ILE A 122 -7.66 6.48 18.48
C ILE A 122 -6.66 7.40 17.78
N SER A 123 -6.46 7.22 16.47
CA SER A 123 -5.60 8.12 15.69
C SER A 123 -6.08 9.57 15.72
N SER A 124 -7.38 9.83 15.66
CA SER A 124 -7.92 11.19 15.71
C SER A 124 -7.85 11.83 17.10
N SER A 125 -8.12 11.07 18.16
CA SER A 125 -8.07 11.55 19.55
C SER A 125 -6.62 11.82 19.98
N GLN A 126 -5.67 10.97 19.58
CA GLN A 126 -4.23 11.21 19.83
C GLN A 126 -3.66 12.31 18.94
N GLN A 127 -4.10 12.45 17.68
CA GLN A 127 -3.71 13.57 16.82
C GLN A 127 -4.17 14.92 17.36
N GLN A 128 -5.32 15.00 18.03
CA GLN A 128 -5.77 16.24 18.67
C GLN A 128 -4.91 16.62 19.89
N GLN A 129 -4.35 15.64 20.61
CA GLN A 129 -3.44 15.90 21.73
C GLN A 129 -2.00 16.24 21.28
N GLN A 130 -1.56 15.80 20.09
CA GLN A 130 -0.18 15.96 19.61
C GLN A 130 0.01 17.02 18.51
N GLN A 131 -0.96 17.89 18.22
CA GLN A 131 -0.84 18.97 17.22
C GLN A 131 0.24 20.04 17.51
N SER A 132 1.09 19.84 18.53
CA SER A 132 2.25 20.68 18.84
C SER A 132 3.60 20.04 18.51
N ILE A 133 3.66 18.80 18.02
CA ILE A 133 4.93 18.16 17.67
C ILE A 133 5.37 18.62 16.27
N SER A 134 6.54 19.25 16.21
CA SER A 134 7.10 19.90 15.03
C SER A 134 7.45 18.92 13.91
N GLN A 135 7.52 19.43 12.67
CA GLN A 135 7.95 18.70 11.44
C GLN A 135 9.39 18.15 11.48
N SER A 136 10.00 18.02 12.64
CA SER A 136 11.37 17.53 12.87
C SER A 136 11.41 16.12 13.46
N ASP A 137 10.27 15.44 13.62
CA ASP A 137 10.25 14.14 14.25
C ASP A 137 10.94 13.06 13.39
N PRO A 138 11.91 12.32 13.96
CA PRO A 138 12.61 11.28 13.23
C PRO A 138 11.68 10.15 12.77
N PHE A 139 10.47 10.00 13.32
CA PHE A 139 9.49 9.00 12.85
C PHE A 139 8.71 9.40 11.60
N SER A 140 8.59 10.71 11.37
CA SER A 140 7.79 11.26 10.28
C SER A 140 8.51 11.17 8.94
N SER A 141 9.85 11.26 8.96
CA SER A 141 10.68 11.07 7.77
C SER A 141 10.84 9.56 7.49
N PRO A 142 10.40 9.10 6.31
CA PRO A 142 10.53 7.70 5.87
C PRO A 142 11.95 7.35 5.43
N CYS A 143 12.80 8.37 5.32
CA CYS A 143 14.23 8.26 5.02
C CYS A 143 15.06 8.26 6.31
N SER A 144 14.41 8.50 7.46
CA SER A 144 15.11 8.49 8.73
C SER A 144 15.62 7.09 9.03
N ARG A 145 16.80 7.06 9.65
CA ARG A 145 17.44 5.81 10.03
C ARG A 145 16.61 5.04 11.07
N VAL A 146 15.93 5.76 11.96
CA VAL A 146 15.01 5.19 12.96
C VAL A 146 13.81 4.52 12.28
N PHE A 147 13.16 5.20 11.32
CA PHE A 147 12.02 4.64 10.59
C PHE A 147 12.40 3.36 9.84
N ILE A 148 13.53 3.38 9.13
CA ILE A 148 14.02 2.21 8.37
C ILE A 148 14.28 1.03 9.31
N THR A 149 14.93 1.29 10.45
CA THR A 149 15.24 0.25 11.43
C THR A 149 13.97 -0.32 12.07
N ASN A 150 13.00 0.54 12.40
CA ASN A 150 11.72 0.13 12.97
C ASN A 150 10.88 -0.68 11.98
N LYS A 151 10.91 -0.32 10.69
CA LYS A 151 10.28 -1.12 9.64
C LYS A 151 10.97 -2.46 9.46
N LEU A 152 12.30 -2.53 9.54
CA LEU A 152 13.04 -3.79 9.45
C LEU A 152 12.66 -4.76 10.58
N ILE A 153 12.68 -4.30 11.84
CA ILE A 153 12.35 -5.18 12.97
C ILE A 153 10.88 -5.64 12.91
N SER A 154 9.97 -4.75 12.52
CA SER A 154 8.56 -5.07 12.26
C SER A 154 8.40 -6.16 11.18
N LYS A 155 9.14 -6.07 10.08
CA LYS A 155 9.12 -7.07 9.00
C LYS A 155 9.67 -8.41 9.46
N TYR A 156 10.70 -8.43 10.31
CA TYR A 156 11.18 -9.68 10.89
C TYR A 156 10.08 -10.40 11.67
N PHE A 157 9.44 -9.72 12.63
CA PHE A 157 8.41 -10.32 13.47
C PHE A 157 7.17 -10.76 12.70
N SER A 158 6.74 -9.94 11.72
CA SER A 158 5.44 -10.09 11.04
C SER A 158 5.49 -10.87 9.72
N SER A 159 6.68 -11.26 9.24
CA SER A 159 6.80 -12.03 8.00
C SER A 159 6.13 -13.40 8.12
N SER A 160 5.80 -14.04 6.99
CA SER A 160 5.13 -15.35 6.95
C SER A 160 5.93 -16.51 7.59
N GLU A 161 7.19 -16.27 7.94
CA GLU A 161 8.07 -17.19 8.67
C GLU A 161 8.64 -16.54 9.94
N GLY A 162 8.11 -15.36 10.31
CA GLY A 162 8.51 -14.60 11.47
C GLY A 162 7.97 -15.19 12.77
N PRO A 163 8.56 -14.84 13.93
CA PRO A 163 8.14 -15.34 15.23
C PRO A 163 6.64 -15.20 15.52
N LEU A 164 6.02 -14.07 15.17
CA LEU A 164 4.58 -13.87 15.40
C LEU A 164 3.73 -14.84 14.58
N PHE A 165 4.13 -15.11 13.34
CA PHE A 165 3.45 -16.09 12.51
C PHE A 165 3.62 -17.51 13.07
N SER A 166 4.86 -17.92 13.36
CA SER A 166 5.12 -19.29 13.81
C SER A 166 4.52 -19.60 15.18
N ILE A 167 4.56 -18.65 16.12
CA ILE A 167 4.15 -18.87 17.51
C ILE A 167 2.66 -18.55 17.69
N VAL A 168 2.18 -17.39 17.25
CA VAL A 168 0.78 -17.00 17.48
C VAL A 168 -0.16 -17.72 16.51
N ARG A 169 0.11 -17.61 15.20
CA ARG A 169 -0.72 -18.25 14.19
C ARG A 169 -0.48 -19.76 14.11
N GLY A 170 0.76 -20.21 14.22
CA GLY A 170 1.11 -21.64 14.20
C GLY A 170 0.49 -22.43 15.35
N LYS A 171 0.37 -21.85 16.55
CA LYS A 171 -0.37 -22.45 17.68
C LYS A 171 -1.90 -22.22 17.60
N GLY A 172 -2.40 -21.50 16.59
CA GLY A 172 -3.83 -21.30 16.35
C GLY A 172 -4.54 -20.30 17.26
N ALA A 173 -3.79 -19.42 17.94
CA ALA A 173 -4.37 -18.47 18.89
C ALA A 173 -5.02 -17.25 18.21
N ALA A 174 -4.46 -16.81 17.09
CA ALA A 174 -5.00 -15.74 16.24
C ALA A 174 -4.77 -16.07 14.76
N TYR A 175 -5.64 -15.55 13.89
CA TYR A 175 -5.46 -15.71 12.43
C TYR A 175 -4.34 -14.80 11.91
N GLY A 176 -4.28 -13.57 12.42
CA GLY A 176 -3.28 -12.57 12.05
C GLY A 176 -2.56 -12.04 13.29
N ALA A 177 -1.25 -11.86 13.17
CA ALA A 177 -0.43 -11.17 14.16
C ALA A 177 0.62 -10.36 13.40
N SER A 178 0.67 -9.05 13.65
CA SER A 178 1.63 -8.16 13.00
C SER A 178 2.07 -7.05 13.93
N LEU A 179 3.35 -6.73 13.87
CA LEU A 179 3.97 -5.58 14.49
C LEU A 179 4.25 -4.54 13.40
N GLN A 180 3.83 -3.30 13.56
CA GLN A 180 4.03 -2.23 12.57
C GLN A 180 4.34 -0.90 13.26
N PRO A 181 5.36 -0.14 12.81
CA PRO A 181 5.54 1.22 13.31
C PRO A 181 4.53 2.14 12.63
N ASP A 182 3.86 2.97 13.44
CA ASP A 182 3.08 4.10 12.97
C ASP A 182 3.97 5.34 12.89
N SER A 183 4.33 5.72 11.66
CA SER A 183 5.13 6.94 11.39
C SER A 183 4.44 8.24 11.80
N LYS A 184 3.11 8.25 11.95
CA LYS A 184 2.38 9.48 12.29
C LYS A 184 2.41 9.77 13.78
N GLN A 185 2.32 8.72 14.58
CA GLN A 185 2.27 8.82 16.03
C GLN A 185 3.63 8.52 16.68
N GLY A 186 4.58 7.96 15.93
CA GLY A 186 5.89 7.57 16.45
C GLY A 186 5.86 6.32 17.33
N LEU A 187 4.76 5.55 17.30
CA LEU A 187 4.54 4.40 18.16
C LEU A 187 4.81 3.09 17.39
N MET A 188 5.12 2.03 18.14
CA MET A 188 5.08 0.67 17.62
C MET A 188 3.72 0.04 17.95
N GLU A 189 3.03 -0.45 16.93
CA GLU A 189 1.72 -1.09 17.05
C GLU A 189 1.83 -2.61 16.89
N LEU A 190 1.33 -3.36 17.87
CA LEU A 190 1.06 -4.79 17.69
C LEU A 190 -0.44 -4.97 17.45
N THR A 191 -0.78 -5.66 16.37
CA THR A 191 -2.15 -5.99 15.99
C THR A 191 -2.34 -7.50 16.00
N LEU A 192 -3.30 -7.99 16.80
CA LEU A 192 -3.72 -9.39 16.82
C LEU A 192 -5.16 -9.50 16.29
N ASN A 193 -5.36 -10.24 15.20
CA ASN A 193 -6.63 -10.33 14.48
C ASN A 193 -7.24 -11.72 14.55
N ASP A 194 -8.57 -11.75 14.71
CA ASP A 194 -9.37 -12.96 14.84
C ASP A 194 -8.88 -13.90 15.95
N CYS A 195 -8.78 -13.33 17.17
CA CYS A 195 -8.39 -14.09 18.35
C CYS A 195 -9.58 -14.86 18.94
N ASN A 196 -9.41 -16.17 19.14
CA ASN A 196 -10.42 -17.01 19.83
C ASN A 196 -10.39 -16.82 21.35
N ASN A 197 -9.18 -16.74 21.89
CA ASN A 197 -8.87 -16.37 23.28
C ASN A 197 -7.83 -15.23 23.21
N VAL A 198 -8.22 -14.05 23.70
CA VAL A 198 -7.41 -12.83 23.60
C VAL A 198 -6.22 -12.88 24.55
N ALA A 199 -6.40 -13.35 25.78
CA ALA A 199 -5.32 -13.47 26.75
C ALA A 199 -4.24 -14.47 26.29
N LEU A 200 -4.65 -15.60 25.73
CA LEU A 200 -3.74 -16.58 25.14
C LEU A 200 -2.97 -15.99 23.95
N ALA A 201 -3.65 -15.29 23.04
CA ALA A 201 -3.01 -14.65 21.90
C ALA A 201 -1.98 -13.59 22.33
N TYR A 202 -2.30 -12.78 23.35
CA TYR A 202 -1.39 -11.82 23.95
C TYR A 202 -0.17 -12.48 24.59
N SER A 203 -0.39 -13.54 25.39
CA SER A 203 0.68 -14.32 26.02
C SER A 203 1.66 -14.89 24.98
N LEU A 204 1.13 -15.51 23.92
CA LEU A 204 1.95 -16.06 22.84
C LEU A 204 2.66 -14.98 22.02
N ALA A 205 2.05 -13.82 21.83
CA ALA A 205 2.71 -12.69 21.17
C ALA A 205 3.87 -12.16 22.04
N ARG A 206 3.67 -12.09 23.36
CA ARG A 206 4.70 -11.73 24.33
C ARG A 206 5.84 -12.75 24.33
N GLU A 207 5.54 -14.04 24.33
CA GLU A 207 6.52 -15.14 24.19
C GLU A 207 7.32 -15.00 22.88
N ALA A 208 6.64 -14.69 21.77
CA ALA A 208 7.28 -14.56 20.47
C ALA A 208 8.26 -13.37 20.38
N VAL A 209 8.01 -12.32 21.15
CA VAL A 209 8.80 -11.08 21.10
C VAL A 209 9.86 -11.03 22.19
N LEU A 210 9.54 -11.47 23.41
CA LEU A 210 10.43 -11.39 24.58
C LEU A 210 11.13 -12.72 24.90
N GLY A 211 10.65 -13.84 24.36
CA GLY A 211 11.11 -15.19 24.70
C GLY A 211 10.25 -15.89 25.75
N GLU A 212 10.41 -17.21 25.84
CA GLU A 212 9.68 -18.06 26.80
C GLU A 212 10.09 -17.75 28.25
N GLY A 213 9.10 -17.55 29.13
CA GLY A 213 9.33 -17.27 30.55
C GLY A 213 9.97 -15.90 30.84
N ALA A 214 9.98 -14.99 29.87
CA ALA A 214 10.56 -13.65 30.05
C ALA A 214 9.69 -12.78 30.98
N ASP A 215 10.17 -12.60 32.21
CA ASP A 215 9.78 -11.45 33.04
C ASP A 215 10.44 -10.20 32.43
N LEU A 216 9.69 -9.09 32.31
CA LEU A 216 10.23 -7.81 31.80
C LEU A 216 11.48 -7.34 32.59
N GLU A 217 11.61 -7.78 33.84
CA GLU A 217 12.73 -7.46 34.74
C GLU A 217 13.93 -8.42 34.63
N LYS A 218 13.76 -9.65 34.12
CA LYS A 218 14.81 -10.69 34.11
C LYS A 218 15.25 -11.00 32.69
N GLU A 219 16.22 -10.22 32.24
CA GLU A 219 17.02 -10.40 31.02
C GLU A 219 16.22 -10.51 29.71
N LYS A 220 16.34 -9.48 28.88
CA LYS A 220 15.94 -9.45 27.47
C LYS A 220 16.65 -10.59 26.71
N LYS A 221 16.09 -11.80 26.75
CA LYS A 221 16.61 -13.01 26.10
C LYS A 221 16.18 -13.11 24.64
N LEU A 222 16.24 -12.00 23.91
CA LEU A 222 16.52 -12.18 22.49
C LEU A 222 18.02 -12.43 22.41
N ASP A 223 18.43 -13.70 22.56
CA ASP A 223 19.82 -14.16 22.43
C ASP A 223 20.30 -13.88 20.99
N LYS A 224 20.63 -12.60 20.78
CA LYS A 224 21.11 -11.92 19.59
C LYS A 224 20.20 -12.06 18.37
N LEU A 225 19.61 -10.93 17.96
CA LEU A 225 19.26 -10.64 16.57
C LEU A 225 20.47 -10.96 15.67
N SER A 226 20.54 -12.19 15.20
CA SER A 226 21.70 -12.69 14.46
C SER A 226 21.78 -12.03 13.08
N LYS A 227 22.96 -12.10 12.44
CA LYS A 227 23.13 -11.78 11.02
C LYS A 227 22.05 -12.38 10.12
N THR A 228 21.66 -13.62 10.39
CA THR A 228 20.60 -14.32 9.65
C THR A 228 19.25 -13.61 9.79
N THR A 229 18.95 -13.12 10.99
CA THR A 229 17.72 -12.37 11.26
C THR A 229 17.69 -11.06 10.48
N LEU A 230 18.79 -10.31 10.52
CA LEU A 230 18.91 -9.06 9.76
C LEU A 230 18.79 -9.30 8.25
N ILE A 231 19.40 -10.36 7.72
CA ILE A 231 19.27 -10.75 6.31
C ILE A 231 17.80 -11.03 5.95
N ARG A 232 17.10 -11.81 6.77
CA ARG A 232 15.66 -12.11 6.56
C ARG A 232 14.81 -10.85 6.57
N ALA A 233 15.02 -9.98 7.56
CA ALA A 233 14.32 -8.71 7.68
C ALA A 233 14.49 -7.84 6.43
N ARG A 234 15.74 -7.69 5.96
CA ARG A 234 16.08 -6.94 4.75
C ARG A 234 15.44 -7.54 3.51
N SER A 235 15.54 -8.85 3.31
CA SER A 235 14.93 -9.52 2.17
C SER A 235 13.41 -9.32 2.14
N SER A 236 12.74 -9.45 3.29
CA SER A 236 11.29 -9.22 3.40
C SER A 236 10.92 -7.76 3.11
N PHE A 237 11.69 -6.80 3.62
CA PHE A 237 11.42 -5.38 3.39
C PHE A 237 11.66 -5.00 1.92
N ILE A 238 12.80 -5.37 1.35
CA ILE A 238 13.14 -5.10 -0.06
C ILE A 238 12.12 -5.75 -0.99
N PHE A 239 11.71 -7.00 -0.71
CA PHE A 239 10.67 -7.67 -1.49
C PHE A 239 9.35 -6.90 -1.48
N GLY A 240 8.93 -6.37 -0.32
CA GLY A 240 7.76 -5.50 -0.22
C GLY A 240 7.89 -4.24 -1.09
N LEU A 241 9.04 -3.57 -1.04
CA LEU A 241 9.30 -2.40 -1.89
C LEU A 241 9.24 -2.72 -3.39
N LEU A 242 9.74 -3.89 -3.78
CA LEU A 242 9.71 -4.34 -5.18
C LEU A 242 8.29 -4.72 -5.63
N GLN A 243 7.48 -5.32 -4.75
CA GLN A 243 6.08 -5.61 -5.04
C GLN A 243 5.28 -4.33 -5.28
N ASP A 244 5.51 -3.30 -4.47
CA ASP A 244 4.86 -2.00 -4.63
C ASP A 244 5.20 -1.37 -6.00
N GLU A 245 6.40 -1.61 -6.53
CA GLU A 245 6.83 -1.12 -7.85
C GLU A 245 6.51 -2.07 -9.02
N PHE A 246 5.95 -3.26 -8.77
CA PHE A 246 5.85 -4.32 -9.78
C PHE A 246 4.86 -4.00 -10.91
N THR A 247 3.74 -3.32 -10.61
CA THR A 247 2.74 -2.95 -11.60
C THR A 247 2.68 -1.44 -11.81
N PRO A 248 2.30 -0.92 -12.99
CA PRO A 248 2.17 0.51 -13.21
C PRO A 248 1.21 1.20 -12.23
N LEU A 249 0.14 0.51 -11.80
CA LEU A 249 -0.82 1.04 -10.84
C LEU A 249 -0.25 1.08 -9.43
N THR A 250 0.38 0.00 -8.96
CA THR A 250 1.00 -0.03 -7.64
C THR A 250 2.17 0.94 -7.58
N ALA A 251 2.98 1.02 -8.64
CA ALA A 251 4.08 1.98 -8.76
C ALA A 251 3.56 3.42 -8.78
N LEU A 252 2.42 3.69 -9.43
CA LEU A 252 1.81 5.02 -9.37
C LEU A 252 1.31 5.35 -7.96
N ASN A 253 0.74 4.40 -7.25
CA ASN A 253 0.23 4.58 -5.89
C ASN A 253 1.35 4.72 -4.86
N SER A 254 2.39 3.88 -4.93
CA SER A 254 3.59 3.99 -4.08
C SER A 254 4.25 5.34 -4.32
N ARG A 255 4.43 5.73 -5.59
CA ARG A 255 5.04 7.01 -5.95
C ARG A 255 4.16 8.19 -5.55
N GLY A 256 2.86 8.13 -5.79
CA GLY A 256 1.91 9.20 -5.43
C GLY A 256 1.83 9.44 -3.92
N SER A 257 1.82 8.37 -3.12
CA SER A 257 1.85 8.46 -1.65
C SER A 257 3.22 8.88 -1.10
N ASN A 258 4.29 8.71 -1.89
CA ASN A 258 5.65 9.11 -1.54
C ASN A 258 6.05 10.50 -2.07
N ILE A 259 5.13 11.28 -2.65
CA ILE A 259 5.43 12.63 -3.20
C ILE A 259 6.06 13.57 -2.18
N SER A 260 5.57 13.56 -0.93
CA SER A 260 6.17 14.35 0.16
C SER A 260 7.54 13.84 0.59
N ARG A 261 7.86 12.58 0.28
CA ARG A 261 9.07 11.85 0.70
C ARG A 261 10.24 12.04 -0.26
N TRP A 262 9.98 12.49 -1.49
CA TRP A 262 11.01 12.70 -2.51
C TRP A 262 11.90 13.91 -2.24
N GLY A 263 11.42 14.88 -1.45
CA GLY A 263 12.17 16.09 -1.13
C GLY A 263 13.51 15.81 -0.44
N GLU A 264 13.58 14.77 0.39
CA GLU A 264 14.78 14.44 1.18
C GLU A 264 15.87 13.73 0.37
N TYR A 265 15.48 12.89 -0.61
CA TYR A 265 16.44 12.20 -1.48
C TYR A 265 16.78 12.97 -2.77
N GLY A 266 16.18 14.13 -2.99
CA GLY A 266 16.48 15.09 -4.06
C GLY A 266 16.05 14.69 -5.47
N ASN A 267 15.85 13.39 -5.76
CA ASN A 267 15.41 12.90 -7.07
C ASN A 267 14.47 11.69 -6.95
N ARG A 268 13.32 11.76 -7.63
CA ARG A 268 12.29 10.71 -7.70
C ARG A 268 12.81 9.39 -8.28
N ASN A 269 13.76 9.44 -9.21
CA ASN A 269 14.20 8.25 -9.95
C ASN A 269 15.15 7.36 -9.13
N ASP A 270 15.82 7.93 -8.12
CA ASP A 270 16.84 7.22 -7.34
C ASP A 270 16.35 6.82 -5.94
N PHE A 271 15.13 7.24 -5.56
CA PHE A 271 14.56 7.01 -4.22
C PHE A 271 14.65 5.56 -3.78
N THR A 272 14.14 4.62 -4.58
CA THR A 272 14.13 3.20 -4.23
C THR A 272 15.55 2.64 -4.11
N GLN A 273 16.48 3.08 -4.97
CA GLN A 273 17.87 2.62 -4.91
C GLN A 273 18.57 3.12 -3.65
N LYS A 274 18.38 4.40 -3.30
CA LYS A 274 18.92 5.00 -2.07
C LYS A 274 18.33 4.34 -0.82
N LEU A 275 17.01 4.13 -0.79
CA LEU A 275 16.35 3.43 0.31
C LEU A 275 16.86 2.00 0.48
N ILE A 276 17.08 1.26 -0.62
CA ILE A 276 17.69 -0.08 -0.57
C ILE A 276 19.12 -0.02 -0.04
N ALA A 277 19.92 0.98 -0.44
CA ALA A 277 21.27 1.19 0.08
C ALA A 277 21.24 1.48 1.59
N ASP A 278 20.31 2.32 2.05
CA ASP A 278 20.15 2.66 3.47
C ASP A 278 19.73 1.44 4.28
N ILE A 279 18.76 0.65 3.80
CA ILE A 279 18.35 -0.64 4.40
C ILE A 279 19.54 -1.59 4.56
N ASN A 280 20.40 -1.69 3.54
CA ASN A 280 21.59 -2.55 3.58
C ASN A 280 22.69 -2.02 4.50
N SER A 281 22.67 -0.73 4.84
CA SER A 281 23.63 -0.11 5.76
C SER A 281 23.27 -0.26 7.23
N ILE A 282 22.05 -0.69 7.57
CA ILE A 282 21.60 -0.89 8.96
C ILE A 282 22.37 -2.02 9.63
N THR A 283 22.93 -1.79 10.80
CA THR A 283 23.73 -2.77 11.55
C THR A 283 22.89 -3.62 12.50
N GLU A 284 23.45 -4.74 12.98
CA GLU A 284 22.82 -5.57 14.03
C GLU A 284 22.60 -4.78 15.32
N ALA A 285 23.54 -3.90 15.69
CA ALA A 285 23.46 -3.07 16.88
C ALA A 285 22.30 -2.07 16.79
N GLU A 286 22.12 -1.42 15.64
CA GLU A 286 20.99 -0.53 15.41
C GLU A 286 19.66 -1.27 15.45
N LEU A 287 19.60 -2.46 14.86
CA LEU A 287 18.40 -3.29 14.90
C LEU A 287 18.06 -3.75 16.33
N MET A 288 19.08 -4.10 17.13
CA MET A 288 18.90 -4.44 18.54
C MET A 288 18.44 -3.22 19.35
N HIS A 289 19.02 -2.05 19.11
CA HIS A 289 18.57 -0.79 19.74
C HIS A 289 17.08 -0.54 19.47
N ALA A 290 16.66 -0.62 18.20
CA ALA A 290 15.25 -0.45 17.84
C ALA A 290 14.33 -1.50 18.47
N TYR A 291 14.79 -2.75 18.58
CA TYR A 291 14.05 -3.79 19.30
C TYR A 291 13.85 -3.41 20.77
N GLU A 292 14.92 -2.99 21.43
CA GLU A 292 14.88 -2.62 22.84
C GLU A 292 14.07 -1.36 23.14
N GLU A 293 14.14 -0.38 22.25
CA GLU A 293 13.53 0.94 22.40
C GLU A 293 12.06 0.95 21.99
N PHE A 294 11.68 0.22 20.94
CA PHE A 294 10.33 0.30 20.37
C PHE A 294 9.52 -0.97 20.47
N VAL A 295 10.16 -2.14 20.48
CA VAL A 295 9.44 -3.42 20.43
C VAL A 295 9.19 -3.98 21.82
N VAL A 296 10.19 -3.96 22.70
CA VAL A 296 10.03 -4.42 24.09
C VAL A 296 8.96 -3.62 24.85
N PRO A 297 8.88 -2.27 24.75
CA PRO A 297 7.88 -1.48 25.47
C PRO A 297 6.43 -1.73 25.08
N VAL A 298 6.18 -2.39 23.94
CA VAL A 298 4.82 -2.80 23.51
C VAL A 298 4.15 -3.75 24.52
N PHE A 299 4.94 -4.45 25.33
CA PHE A 299 4.45 -5.37 26.36
C PHE A 299 4.64 -4.87 27.79
N ASN A 300 5.16 -3.65 27.97
CA ASN A 300 5.33 -3.07 29.29
C ASN A 300 4.04 -2.36 29.71
N ALA A 301 3.45 -2.78 30.83
CA ALA A 301 2.20 -2.23 31.37
C ALA A 301 2.26 -0.72 31.61
N ASP A 302 3.44 -0.17 31.92
CA ASP A 302 3.60 1.26 32.19
C ASP A 302 3.63 2.11 30.91
N THR A 303 3.99 1.51 29.77
CA THR A 303 4.22 2.23 28.51
C THR A 303 3.25 1.85 27.39
N GLN A 304 2.40 0.85 27.60
CA GLN A 304 1.48 0.33 26.59
C GLN A 304 0.06 0.84 26.78
N THR A 305 -0.62 1.07 25.66
CA THR A 305 -2.04 1.34 25.55
C THR A 305 -2.68 0.14 24.86
N ILE A 306 -3.47 -0.67 25.58
CA ILE A 306 -4.14 -1.84 25.02
C ILE A 306 -5.58 -1.51 24.64
N THR A 307 -5.96 -1.75 23.40
CA THR A 307 -7.37 -1.71 22.99
C THR A 307 -7.82 -3.11 22.65
N ILE A 308 -8.84 -3.61 23.36
CA ILE A 308 -9.43 -4.92 23.07
C ILE A 308 -10.85 -4.78 22.57
N VAL A 309 -11.13 -5.38 21.41
CA VAL A 309 -12.49 -5.54 20.88
C VAL A 309 -12.95 -6.95 21.16
N SER A 310 -13.95 -7.13 22.02
CA SER A 310 -14.47 -8.44 22.42
C SER A 310 -16.01 -8.48 22.40
N PRO A 311 -16.64 -9.63 22.13
CA PRO A 311 -18.08 -9.77 22.32
C PRO A 311 -18.48 -9.49 23.78
N ALA A 312 -19.60 -8.79 24.03
CA ALA A 312 -20.03 -8.43 25.40
C ALA A 312 -19.99 -9.61 26.40
N ALA A 313 -20.35 -10.81 25.96
CA ALA A 313 -20.36 -12.01 26.80
C ALA A 313 -18.97 -12.43 27.32
N LYS A 314 -17.89 -12.00 26.68
CA LYS A 314 -16.49 -12.36 27.02
C LYS A 314 -15.72 -11.21 27.67
N VAL A 315 -16.32 -10.03 27.84
CA VAL A 315 -15.63 -8.84 28.33
C VAL A 315 -15.13 -9.04 29.75
N ASP A 316 -16.00 -9.45 30.66
CA ASP A 316 -15.65 -9.63 32.07
C ASP A 316 -14.63 -10.75 32.26
N GLU A 317 -14.73 -11.82 31.46
CA GLU A 317 -13.74 -12.90 31.40
C GLU A 317 -12.37 -12.36 30.95
N THR A 318 -12.33 -11.56 29.88
CA THR A 318 -11.10 -10.97 29.34
C THR A 318 -10.44 -10.03 30.36
N ILE A 319 -11.23 -9.18 31.02
CA ILE A 319 -10.73 -8.25 32.06
C ILE A 319 -10.09 -9.04 33.21
N ARG A 320 -10.76 -10.11 33.67
CA ARG A 320 -10.23 -10.97 34.73
C ARG A 320 -8.95 -11.69 34.30
N GLU A 321 -8.93 -12.27 33.10
CA GLU A 321 -7.73 -12.97 32.58
C GLU A 321 -6.53 -12.03 32.49
N PHE A 322 -6.72 -10.79 32.00
CA PHE A 322 -5.61 -9.83 31.89
C PHE A 322 -5.09 -9.36 33.24
N LYS A 323 -5.99 -9.16 34.21
CA LYS A 323 -5.61 -8.82 35.58
C LYS A 323 -4.86 -9.96 36.26
N ASP A 324 -5.38 -11.19 36.18
CA ASP A 324 -4.83 -12.35 36.87
C ASP A 324 -3.51 -12.83 36.26
N GLN A 325 -3.38 -12.80 34.92
CA GLN A 325 -2.20 -13.34 34.22
C GLN A 325 -1.10 -12.31 33.97
N PHE A 326 -1.47 -11.05 33.75
CA PHE A 326 -0.53 -10.01 33.33
C PHE A 326 -0.47 -8.81 34.28
N GLY A 327 -1.34 -8.75 35.29
CA GLY A 327 -1.44 -7.59 36.19
C GLY A 327 -1.95 -6.32 35.50
N ILE A 328 -2.58 -6.45 34.32
CA ILE A 328 -3.04 -5.30 33.54
C ILE A 328 -4.49 -5.01 33.89
N GLU A 329 -4.75 -3.83 34.44
CA GLU A 329 -6.11 -3.37 34.73
C GLU A 329 -6.76 -2.76 33.49
N LEU A 330 -7.95 -3.26 33.18
CA LEU A 330 -8.68 -2.98 31.96
C LEU A 330 -10.05 -2.40 32.28
N THR A 331 -10.42 -1.29 31.62
CA THR A 331 -11.72 -0.62 31.81
C THR A 331 -12.65 -0.93 30.66
N LYS A 332 -13.85 -1.40 30.96
CA LYS A 332 -14.93 -1.59 29.98
C LYS A 332 -15.48 -0.24 29.54
N ILE A 333 -15.56 -0.02 28.23
CA ILE A 333 -16.24 1.09 27.58
C ILE A 333 -17.40 0.51 26.74
N GLU A 334 -18.59 1.08 26.87
CA GLU A 334 -19.81 0.49 26.29
C GLU A 334 -20.04 0.89 24.83
N SER A 335 -19.43 1.98 24.36
CA SER A 335 -19.46 2.41 22.97
C SER A 335 -18.13 3.00 22.50
N VAL A 336 -17.83 2.83 21.21
CA VAL A 336 -16.70 3.52 20.56
C VAL A 336 -16.93 5.05 20.56
N ASP A 337 -18.18 5.51 20.63
CA ASP A 337 -18.50 6.95 20.68
C ASP A 337 -18.14 7.61 22.04
N GLU A 338 -17.78 6.81 23.05
CA GLU A 338 -17.35 7.30 24.37
C GLU A 338 -15.82 7.54 24.42
N LEU A 339 -15.11 7.30 23.31
CA LEU A 339 -13.69 7.62 23.09
C LEU A 339 -13.50 9.00 22.46
#